data_AF-A0A4Z0KSI5-F1
#
_entry.id   AF-A0A4Z0KSI5-F1
#
_cell.length_a   1.000
_cell.length_b   1.000
_cell.length_c   1.000
_cell.angle_alpha   90.00
_cell.angle_beta   90.00
_cell.angle_gamma   90.00
#
_symmetry.space_group_name_H-M   'P 1'
#
loop_
_entity.id
_entity.type
_entity.pdbx_description
1 polymer ?
#
loop_
_entity_poly.entity_id
_entity_poly.type
_entity_poly.pdbx_seq_one_letter_code
_entity_poly.pdbx_strand_id
1 'polypeptide(L)'
;SMLLPSPFDYTRQALLCVPRNLPQTNQPGAARQLAAMLRPIIEANNGRCFMLCTSHAMMRDLAEQFRATMTLPVLLQGETSKGQLLQQFVSAGHARLDATSRFWERVHERGATGSVGRRAGW
;
A
#
# COMPACT_ATOMS: atom_id res chain seq x y z
N SER A 1 -7.33 34.34 5.20
CA SER A 1 -7.38 32.86 5.25
C SER A 1 -6.22 32.38 6.10
N MET A 2 -6.48 31.82 7.28
CA MET A 2 -5.42 31.25 8.14
C MET A 2 -5.17 29.81 7.69
N LEU A 3 -3.99 29.56 7.12
CA LEU A 3 -3.51 28.21 6.83
C LEU A 3 -3.01 27.60 8.14
N LEU A 4 -3.72 26.59 8.65
CA LEU A 4 -3.27 25.81 9.80
C LEU A 4 -2.10 24.91 9.34
N PRO A 5 -0.93 24.97 9.99
CA PRO A 5 0.19 24.09 9.63
C PRO A 5 -0.18 22.63 9.87
N SER A 6 0.28 21.75 8.98
CA SER A 6 0.04 20.31 9.10
C SER A 6 0.65 19.78 10.40
N PRO A 7 -0.07 18.91 11.15
CA PRO A 7 0.46 18.30 12.37
C PRO A 7 1.52 17.23 12.09
N PHE A 8 1.85 16.94 10.82
CA PHE A 8 2.79 15.90 10.42
C PHE A 8 4.16 16.48 10.04
N ASP A 9 5.23 15.87 10.57
CA ASP A 9 6.61 16.21 10.22
C ASP A 9 7.02 15.44 8.95
N TYR A 10 6.58 15.93 7.80
CA TYR A 10 6.88 15.30 6.51
C TYR A 10 8.37 15.16 6.23
N THR A 11 9.21 16.07 6.76
CA THR A 11 10.66 16.04 6.57
C THR A 11 11.29 14.79 7.17
N ARG A 12 10.75 14.30 8.29
CA ARG A 12 11.26 13.12 9.01
C ARG A 12 10.42 11.87 8.81
N GLN A 13 9.15 12.01 8.42
CA GLN A 13 8.17 10.92 8.39
C GLN A 13 7.70 10.57 6.98
N ALA A 14 8.20 11.24 5.94
CA ALA A 14 7.87 10.92 4.56
C ALA A 14 9.09 11.00 3.65
N LEU A 15 9.25 9.99 2.79
CA LEU A 15 10.21 9.99 1.70
C LEU A 15 9.43 9.77 0.40
N LEU A 16 9.60 10.67 -0.56
CA LEU A 16 9.04 10.50 -1.91
C LEU A 16 10.11 9.89 -2.82
N CYS A 17 9.89 8.66 -3.28
CA CYS A 17 10.76 8.01 -4.24
C CYS A 17 10.05 7.85 -5.58
N VAL A 18 10.61 8.44 -6.63
CA VAL A 18 10.17 8.26 -8.03
C VAL A 18 11.23 7.42 -8.75
N PRO A 19 11.02 6.11 -8.93
CA PRO A 19 11.97 5.26 -9.63
C PRO A 19 12.08 5.68 -11.11
N ARG A 20 13.32 5.77 -11.63
CA ARG A 20 13.60 6.26 -12.99
C ARG A 20 13.31 5.25 -14.10
N ASN A 21 13.20 3.95 -13.77
CA ASN A 21 13.14 2.85 -14.74
C ASN A 21 11.86 2.01 -14.59
N LEU A 22 10.69 2.64 -14.43
CA LEU A 22 9.43 1.90 -14.31
C LEU A 22 9.10 1.17 -15.62
N PRO A 23 8.68 -0.11 -15.55
CA PRO A 23 8.21 -0.81 -16.74
C PRO A 23 6.93 -0.16 -17.27
N GLN A 24 6.76 -0.17 -18.59
CA GLN A 24 5.51 0.27 -19.20
C GLN A 24 4.37 -0.65 -18.76
N THR A 25 3.25 -0.06 -18.35
CA THR A 25 2.11 -0.76 -17.73
C THR A 25 1.45 -1.79 -18.65
N ASN A 26 1.62 -1.68 -19.98
CA ASN A 26 1.01 -2.56 -20.98
C ASN A 26 1.99 -3.58 -21.60
N GLN A 27 3.19 -3.75 -21.01
CA GLN A 27 4.13 -4.76 -21.50
C GLN A 27 3.95 -6.11 -20.79
N PRO A 28 4.04 -7.24 -21.52
CA PRO A 28 4.05 -8.56 -20.92
C PRO A 28 5.14 -8.68 -19.84
N GLY A 29 4.75 -9.13 -18.65
CA GLY A 29 5.68 -9.31 -17.53
C GLY A 29 6.03 -8.04 -16.75
N ALA A 30 5.36 -6.91 -17.01
CA ALA A 30 5.55 -5.68 -16.25
C ALA A 30 5.34 -5.88 -14.73
N ALA A 31 4.33 -6.65 -14.33
CA ALA A 31 4.06 -6.96 -12.92
C ALA A 31 5.25 -7.69 -12.26
N ARG A 32 5.84 -8.68 -12.93
CA ARG A 32 7.01 -9.42 -12.43
C ARG A 32 8.24 -8.52 -12.29
N GLN A 33 8.50 -7.66 -13.28
CA GLN A 33 9.61 -6.70 -13.22
C GLN A 33 9.43 -5.69 -12.08
N LEU A 34 8.21 -5.17 -11.95
CA LEU A 34 7.87 -4.22 -10.89
C LEU A 34 7.95 -4.88 -9.50
N ALA A 35 7.44 -6.10 -9.34
CA ALA A 35 7.55 -6.86 -8.10
C ALA A 35 9.00 -7.11 -7.71
N ALA A 36 9.86 -7.49 -8.68
CA ALA A 36 11.29 -7.68 -8.43
C ALA A 36 11.99 -6.38 -7.99
N MET A 37 11.60 -5.24 -8.55
CA MET A 37 12.14 -3.93 -8.18
C MET A 37 11.67 -3.47 -6.80
N LEU A 38 10.40 -3.70 -6.46
CA LEU A 38 9.81 -3.23 -5.21
C LEU A 38 10.12 -4.14 -4.02
N ARG A 39 10.33 -5.45 -4.25
CA ARG A 39 10.62 -6.44 -3.21
C ARG A 39 11.66 -5.98 -2.17
N PRO A 40 12.88 -5.53 -2.53
CA PRO A 40 13.88 -5.13 -1.54
C PRO A 40 13.41 -3.96 -0.67
N ILE A 41 12.61 -3.04 -1.22
CA ILE A 41 12.06 -1.91 -0.47
C ILE A 41 11.00 -2.40 0.52
N ILE A 42 10.14 -3.32 0.08
CA ILE A 42 9.06 -3.88 0.91
C ILE A 42 9.65 -4.71 2.06
N GLU A 43 10.69 -5.52 1.78
CA GLU A 43 11.39 -6.32 2.79
C GLU A 43 12.13 -5.43 3.79
N ALA A 44 12.83 -4.39 3.32
CA ALA A 44 13.49 -3.42 4.20
C ALA A 44 12.49 -2.69 5.12
N ASN A 45 11.23 -2.54 4.67
CA ASN A 45 10.13 -1.99 5.46
C ASN A 45 9.29 -3.05 6.20
N ASN A 46 9.74 -4.31 6.23
CA ASN A 46 9.05 -5.44 6.87
C ASN A 46 7.56 -5.55 6.48
N GLY A 47 7.25 -5.37 5.19
CA GLY A 47 5.92 -5.56 4.63
C GLY A 47 4.92 -4.43 4.85
N ARG A 48 5.17 -3.48 5.79
CA ARG A 48 4.28 -2.37 6.21
C ARG A 48 3.98 -1.36 5.10
N CYS A 49 3.33 -1.84 4.05
CA CYS A 49 3.23 -1.16 2.77
C CYS A 49 1.80 -1.25 2.26
N PHE A 50 1.28 -0.12 1.84
CA PHE A 50 0.00 -0.01 1.18
C PHE A 50 0.23 0.38 -0.28
N MET A 51 -0.11 -0.52 -1.22
CA MET A 51 0.11 -0.27 -2.65
C MET A 51 -1.20 0.10 -3.33
N LEU A 52 -1.18 1.24 -4.00
CA LEU A 52 -2.28 1.72 -4.83
C LEU A 52 -2.02 1.42 -6.30
N CYS A 53 -2.86 0.56 -6.87
CA CYS A 53 -2.86 0.23 -8.28
C CYS A 53 -3.96 1.00 -9.02
N THR A 54 -3.70 1.39 -10.27
CA THR A 54 -4.70 2.03 -11.14
C THR A 54 -5.55 1.02 -11.90
N SER A 55 -5.18 -0.26 -11.88
CA SER A 55 -5.88 -1.37 -12.53
C SER A 55 -6.04 -2.56 -11.58
N HIS A 56 -7.22 -3.18 -11.60
CA HIS A 56 -7.48 -4.42 -10.87
C HIS A 56 -6.65 -5.60 -11.40
N ALA A 57 -6.38 -5.65 -12.71
CA ALA A 57 -5.55 -6.69 -13.29
C ALA A 57 -4.12 -6.59 -12.76
N MET A 58 -3.50 -5.40 -12.84
CA MET A 58 -2.16 -5.17 -12.30
C MET A 58 -2.07 -5.45 -10.80
N MET A 59 -3.09 -5.07 -10.03
CA MET A 59 -3.19 -5.34 -8.59
C MET A 59 -3.12 -6.84 -8.30
N ARG A 60 -3.89 -7.65 -9.04
CA ARG A 60 -3.92 -9.11 -8.88
C ARG A 60 -2.60 -9.75 -9.30
N ASP A 61 -2.07 -9.37 -10.46
CA ASP A 61 -0.81 -9.90 -10.97
C ASP A 61 0.33 -9.63 -9.99
N LEU A 62 0.42 -8.42 -9.44
CA LEU A 62 1.42 -8.07 -8.44
C LEU A 62 1.25 -8.88 -7.15
N ALA A 63 0.03 -9.00 -6.64
CA ALA A 63 -0.24 -9.79 -5.44
C ALA A 63 0.19 -11.25 -5.62
N GLU A 64 -0.07 -11.85 -6.79
CA GLU A 64 0.40 -13.19 -7.14
C GLU A 64 1.93 -13.27 -7.18
N GLN A 65 2.61 -12.31 -7.80
CA GLN A 65 4.08 -12.27 -7.82
C GLN A 65 4.67 -12.15 -6.41
N PHE A 66 4.10 -11.32 -5.54
CA PHE A 66 4.59 -11.16 -4.16
C PHE A 66 4.32 -12.42 -3.33
N ARG A 67 3.14 -13.02 -3.42
CA ARG A 67 2.83 -14.30 -2.74
C ARG A 67 3.76 -15.43 -3.18
N ALA A 68 4.19 -15.43 -4.44
CA ALA A 68 5.11 -16.43 -4.96
C ALA A 68 6.57 -16.19 -4.55
N THR A 69 6.96 -14.96 -4.21
CA THR A 69 8.37 -14.58 -4.03
C THR A 69 8.72 -14.06 -2.64
N MET A 70 7.74 -13.85 -1.76
CA MET A 70 7.92 -13.30 -0.43
C MET A 70 7.14 -14.12 0.61
N THR A 71 7.61 -14.11 1.85
CA THR A 71 6.93 -14.75 3.00
C THR A 71 5.98 -13.81 3.74
N LEU A 72 6.04 -12.51 3.43
CA LEU A 72 5.22 -11.49 4.08
C LEU A 72 3.73 -11.66 3.68
N PRO A 73 2.78 -11.44 4.62
CA PRO A 73 1.37 -11.52 4.30
C PRO A 73 0.97 -10.49 3.24
N VAL A 74 0.32 -10.96 2.17
CA VAL A 74 -0.22 -10.11 1.10
C VAL A 74 -1.75 -10.12 1.18
N LEU A 75 -2.31 -8.98 1.57
CA LEU A 75 -3.74 -8.73 1.64
C LEU A 75 -4.20 -8.03 0.35
N LEU A 76 -5.31 -8.50 -0.21
CA LEU A 76 -5.79 -8.00 -1.51
C LEU A 76 -7.23 -7.49 -1.43
N GLN A 77 -7.48 -6.32 -2.01
CA GLN A 77 -8.83 -5.80 -2.15
C GLN A 77 -9.73 -6.79 -2.91
N GLY A 78 -10.87 -7.14 -2.30
CA GLY A 78 -11.87 -8.05 -2.89
C GLY A 78 -11.88 -9.44 -2.28
N GLU A 79 -10.85 -9.83 -1.51
CA GLU A 79 -10.82 -11.12 -0.82
C GLU A 79 -11.69 -11.13 0.44
N THR A 80 -11.78 -10.00 1.14
CA THR A 80 -12.66 -9.82 2.30
C THR A 80 -13.39 -8.48 2.23
N SER A 81 -14.32 -8.26 3.18
CA SER A 81 -14.89 -6.93 3.36
C SER A 81 -13.80 -5.89 3.65
N LYS A 82 -14.03 -4.65 3.23
CA LYS A 82 -13.07 -3.54 3.41
C LYS A 82 -12.67 -3.33 4.87
N GLY A 83 -13.63 -3.40 5.80
CA GLY A 83 -13.37 -3.21 7.23
C GLY A 83 -12.47 -4.31 7.80
N GLN A 84 -12.76 -5.57 7.46
CA GLN A 84 -11.93 -6.70 7.87
C GLN A 84 -10.54 -6.64 7.26
N LEU A 85 -10.41 -6.24 6.00
CA LEU A 85 -9.12 -6.14 5.31
C LEU A 85 -8.20 -5.12 6.00
N LEU A 86 -8.74 -3.96 6.37
CA LEU A 86 -8.01 -2.95 7.13
C LEU A 86 -7.66 -3.43 8.54
N GLN A 87 -8.59 -4.11 9.22
CA GLN A 87 -8.30 -4.70 10.53
C GLN A 87 -7.19 -5.75 10.45
N GLN A 88 -7.20 -6.63 9.45
CA GLN A 88 -6.14 -7.62 9.22
C GLN A 88 -4.80 -6.94 8.95
N PHE A 89 -4.78 -5.89 8.12
CA PHE A 89 -3.58 -5.13 7.81
C PHE A 89 -2.97 -4.49 9.07
N VAL A 90 -3.79 -3.82 9.88
CA VAL A 90 -3.37 -3.20 11.16
C VAL A 90 -2.92 -4.27 12.16
N SER A 91 -3.67 -5.37 12.28
CA SER A 91 -3.38 -6.42 13.27
C SER A 91 -2.14 -7.22 12.93
N ALA A 92 -1.86 -7.44 11.64
CA ALA A 92 -0.66 -8.15 11.21
C ALA A 92 0.61 -7.33 11.52
N GLY A 93 0.60 -6.01 11.32
CA GLY A 93 1.75 -5.14 11.63
C GLY A 93 3.01 -5.36 10.78
N HIS A 94 2.99 -6.35 9.87
CA HIS A 94 4.01 -6.66 8.88
C HIS A 94 3.40 -7.17 7.56
N ALA A 95 2.10 -6.91 7.36
CA ALA A 95 1.41 -7.25 6.12
C ALA A 95 1.54 -6.11 5.11
N ARG A 96 1.45 -6.49 3.84
CA ARG A 96 1.24 -5.61 2.70
C ARG A 96 -0.23 -5.63 2.30
N LEU A 97 -0.77 -4.49 1.88
CA LEU A 97 -2.13 -4.38 1.35
C LEU A 97 -2.12 -3.79 -0.07
N ASP A 98 -2.58 -4.56 -1.04
CA ASP A 98 -2.72 -4.16 -2.44
C ASP A 98 -4.19 -3.79 -2.74
N ALA A 99 -4.41 -2.56 -3.20
CA ALA A 99 -5.74 -2.03 -3.45
C ALA A 99 -5.75 -1.05 -4.63
N THR A 100 -6.94 -0.72 -5.14
CA THR A 100 -7.12 0.35 -6.12
C THR A 100 -7.19 1.73 -5.46
N SER A 101 -6.87 2.81 -6.19
CA SER A 101 -6.92 4.18 -5.65
C SER A 101 -8.26 4.54 -4.97
N ARG A 102 -9.38 4.09 -5.55
CA ARG A 102 -10.74 4.28 -4.99
C ARG A 102 -10.98 3.60 -3.65
N PHE A 103 -10.17 2.59 -3.29
CA PHE A 103 -10.27 1.94 -1.99
C PHE A 103 -9.94 2.90 -0.86
N TRP A 104 -8.93 3.76 -1.05
CA TRP A 104 -8.40 4.66 -0.03
C TRP A 104 -9.31 5.87 0.24
N GLU A 105 -9.89 6.46 -0.80
CA GLU A 105 -10.79 7.64 -0.69
C GLU A 105 -11.94 7.39 0.31
N ARG A 106 -12.55 6.20 0.25
CA ARG A 106 -13.63 5.82 1.19
C ARG A 106 -13.17 5.48 2.61
N VAL A 107 -11.86 5.42 2.90
CA VAL A 107 -11.34 5.18 4.28
C VAL A 107 -11.41 6.48 5.08
N HIS A 108 -11.07 7.60 4.46
CA HIS A 108 -11.17 8.92 5.10
C HIS A 108 -12.61 9.31 5.44
N GLU A 109 -13.60 8.91 4.64
CA GLU A 109 -15.02 9.20 4.90
C GLU A 109 -15.58 8.54 6.17
N ARG A 110 -14.97 7.47 6.68
CA ARG A 110 -15.43 6.74 7.89
C ARG A 110 -14.54 6.94 9.12
N GLY A 111 -13.48 7.73 9.00
CA GLY A 111 -12.47 7.94 10.06
C GLY A 111 -12.84 8.95 11.15
N ALA A 112 -14.01 9.61 11.06
CA ALA A 112 -14.39 10.66 12.02
C ALA A 112 -14.79 10.15 13.41
N THR A 113 -14.88 8.84 13.65
CA THR A 113 -15.38 8.30 14.94
C THR A 113 -14.52 7.20 15.56
N GLY A 114 -13.33 6.91 15.02
CA GLY A 114 -12.48 5.87 15.57
C GLY A 114 -11.01 6.15 15.29
N SER A 115 -10.29 6.48 16.36
CA SER A 115 -8.86 6.73 16.40
C SER A 115 -8.00 5.66 15.69
N VAL A 116 -7.73 5.87 14.40
CA VAL A 116 -6.64 5.22 13.63
C VAL A 116 -5.82 6.31 12.92
N GLY A 117 -5.57 7.43 13.61
CA GLY A 117 -4.82 8.55 13.07
C GLY A 117 -3.79 9.16 14.02
N ARG A 118 -3.74 8.71 15.29
CA ARG A 118 -2.84 9.32 16.29
C ARG A 118 -1.53 8.58 16.54
N ARG A 119 -1.26 7.47 15.85
CA ARG A 119 -0.03 6.70 16.09
C ARG A 119 0.37 5.75 14.96
N ALA A 120 0.03 6.09 13.72
CA ALA A 120 0.63 5.40 12.58
C ALA A 120 1.85 6.20 12.12
N GLY A 121 2.93 6.06 12.89
CA GLY A 121 4.23 5.95 12.23
C GLY A 121 4.15 4.64 11.46
N TRP A 122 3.87 4.74 10.17
CA TRP A 122 4.19 3.68 9.23
C TRP A 122 5.72 3.61 9.12
#